data_AF-A0A950WC97-F1
#
_entry.id   AF-A0A950WC97-F1
#
_cell.length_a   1.000
_cell.length_b   1.000
_cell.length_c   1.000
_cell.angle_alpha   90.00
_cell.angle_beta   90.00
_cell.angle_gamma   90.00
#
_symmetry.space_group_name_H-M   'P 1'
#
loop_
_entity.id
_entity.type
_entity.pdbx_description
1 polymer ?
#
loop_
_entity_poly.entity_id
_entity_poly.type
_entity_poly.pdbx_seq_one_letter_code
_entity_poly.pdbx_strand_id
1 'polypeptide(L)'
;TDVMARVTAGSAWPCQEGVAPKGAVLLIEPQGDADVFGLRFRAAGGDLAGLHVLRDVKEGSKTRPFDLEKDLAGLDALIEGIKDLRLIAIDSVHVPGGRGAAAARKADALFESLAALARRHNVAVLAIARQSGGDYLSRKPISFGALPLTAARAAFLVEFDPAVENGYLLLQVKNELALDAGTLAFEIVAGERAAVVSFGTLKIPTTPRELRAREAPGFNSAKAEAIEFLRGLFADPLQLKVREIEQEARARGLLSANQPLSQCRALRDARLALGLVVTREGFGRGGAWVWARPEAAEADQTEMPAVTSPPIQPAPVQIQTTAELNAGRHL
;
A
#
# COMPACT_ATOMS: atom_id res chain seq x y z
N THR A 1 -12.24 5.83 5.15
CA THR A 1 -13.51 5.97 4.41
C THR A 1 -13.59 5.07 3.18
N ASP A 2 -12.68 5.19 2.21
CA ASP A 2 -12.73 4.44 0.93
C ASP A 2 -12.93 2.91 1.11
N VAL A 3 -12.11 2.25 1.95
CA VAL A 3 -12.24 0.81 2.23
C VAL A 3 -13.65 0.43 2.73
N MET A 4 -14.23 1.22 3.64
CA MET A 4 -15.58 0.97 4.16
C MET A 4 -16.65 1.16 3.08
N ALA A 5 -16.50 2.18 2.24
CA ALA A 5 -17.42 2.43 1.13
C ALA A 5 -17.43 1.25 0.16
N ARG A 6 -16.25 0.71 -0.19
CA ARG A 6 -16.15 -0.48 -1.05
C ARG A 6 -16.77 -1.72 -0.42
N VAL A 7 -16.56 -1.98 0.87
CA VAL A 7 -17.14 -3.13 1.59
C VAL A 7 -18.66 -3.04 1.66
N THR A 8 -19.23 -1.87 2.00
CA THR A 8 -20.69 -1.71 2.05
C THR A 8 -21.34 -1.84 0.67
N ALA A 9 -20.70 -1.32 -0.38
CA ALA A 9 -21.22 -1.38 -1.74
C ALA A 9 -20.93 -2.71 -2.47
N GLY A 10 -19.89 -3.45 -2.08
CA GLY A 10 -19.35 -4.58 -2.84
C GLY A 10 -18.57 -4.15 -4.09
N SER A 11 -17.91 -2.99 -4.04
CA SER A 11 -17.23 -2.38 -5.19
C SER A 11 -15.84 -2.97 -5.46
N ALA A 12 -15.32 -2.76 -6.68
CA ALA A 12 -13.97 -3.19 -7.06
C ALA A 12 -12.88 -2.58 -6.16
N TRP A 13 -11.82 -3.33 -5.89
CA TRP A 13 -10.57 -2.80 -5.33
C TRP A 13 -9.76 -2.07 -6.40
N PRO A 14 -8.90 -1.10 -6.03
CA PRO A 14 -8.01 -0.45 -6.99
C PRO A 14 -7.04 -1.45 -7.64
N CYS A 15 -6.43 -1.05 -8.76
CA CYS A 15 -5.43 -1.84 -9.48
C CYS A 15 -5.89 -3.26 -9.89
N GLN A 16 -7.19 -3.43 -10.19
CA GLN A 16 -7.77 -4.70 -10.66
C GLN A 16 -7.64 -5.86 -9.65
N GLU A 17 -7.58 -5.57 -8.36
CA GLU A 17 -7.42 -6.56 -7.28
C GLU A 17 -8.75 -7.22 -6.86
N GLY A 18 -9.66 -7.43 -7.81
CA GLY A 18 -10.98 -8.01 -7.58
C GLY A 18 -11.97 -7.05 -6.93
N VAL A 19 -12.88 -7.59 -6.11
CA VAL A 19 -14.00 -6.84 -5.49
C VAL A 19 -14.02 -7.03 -3.98
N ALA A 20 -14.49 -6.01 -3.26
CA ALA A 20 -14.67 -6.10 -1.82
C ALA A 20 -15.81 -7.09 -1.49
N PRO A 21 -15.63 -7.96 -0.47
CA PRO A 21 -16.74 -8.76 0.05
C PRO A 21 -17.83 -7.83 0.55
N LYS A 22 -19.02 -7.89 -0.07
CA LYS A 22 -20.14 -7.04 0.32
C LYS A 22 -20.63 -7.41 1.72
N GLY A 23 -20.90 -6.39 2.53
CA GLY A 23 -21.61 -6.55 3.80
C GLY A 23 -21.54 -5.31 4.69
N ALA A 24 -22.01 -5.45 5.92
CA ALA A 24 -22.09 -4.36 6.87
C ALA A 24 -20.71 -3.99 7.44
N VAL A 25 -20.58 -2.73 7.84
CA VAL A 25 -19.40 -2.15 8.46
C VAL A 25 -19.78 -1.49 9.77
N LEU A 26 -19.03 -1.77 10.83
CA LEU A 26 -19.09 -1.02 12.09
C LEU A 26 -17.91 -0.05 12.15
N LEU A 27 -18.18 1.24 12.12
CA LEU A 27 -17.20 2.30 12.38
C LEU A 27 -17.22 2.70 13.85
N ILE A 28 -16.08 2.58 14.53
CA ILE A 28 -15.86 3.08 15.88
C ILE A 28 -15.04 4.37 15.77
N GLU A 29 -15.69 5.52 16.03
CA GLU A 29 -15.12 6.85 15.80
C GLU A 29 -15.55 7.83 16.91
N PRO A 30 -15.00 7.70 18.14
CA PRO A 30 -15.44 8.49 19.30
C PRO A 30 -15.14 9.98 19.22
N GLN A 31 -14.27 10.41 18.29
CA GLN A 31 -13.81 11.80 18.16
C GLN A 31 -14.19 12.44 16.81
N GLY A 32 -14.99 11.75 15.99
CA GLY A 32 -15.29 12.17 14.63
C GLY A 32 -16.50 13.10 14.50
N ASP A 33 -16.56 13.80 13.37
CA ASP A 33 -17.71 14.59 12.94
C ASP A 33 -18.56 13.77 11.95
N ALA A 34 -19.84 13.55 12.28
CA ALA A 34 -20.73 12.70 11.49
C ALA A 34 -21.03 13.30 10.13
N ASP A 35 -21.12 14.62 10.04
CA ASP A 35 -21.44 15.32 8.80
C ASP A 35 -20.26 15.23 7.84
N VAL A 36 -19.05 15.43 8.34
CA VAL A 36 -17.82 15.30 7.54
C VAL A 36 -17.63 13.86 7.07
N PHE A 37 -17.76 12.88 7.96
CA PHE A 37 -17.59 11.48 7.60
C PHE A 37 -18.66 11.01 6.61
N GLY A 38 -19.94 11.28 6.90
CA GLY A 38 -21.07 10.82 6.10
C GLY A 38 -21.09 11.41 4.69
N LEU A 39 -20.63 12.66 4.52
CA LEU A 39 -20.47 13.27 3.19
C LEU A 39 -19.35 12.59 2.39
N ARG A 40 -18.18 12.38 3.00
CA ARG A 40 -17.05 11.69 2.35
C ARG A 40 -17.37 10.23 2.02
N PHE A 41 -18.09 9.54 2.91
CA PHE A 41 -18.50 8.15 2.71
C PHE A 41 -19.46 8.00 1.52
N ARG A 42 -20.46 8.87 1.42
CA ARG A 42 -21.36 8.93 0.25
C ARG A 42 -20.63 9.30 -1.03
N ALA A 43 -19.74 10.29 -0.98
CA ALA A 43 -18.95 10.69 -2.14
C ALA A 43 -18.04 9.56 -2.65
N ALA A 44 -17.53 8.71 -1.75
CA ALA A 44 -16.78 7.50 -2.09
C ALA A 44 -17.65 6.33 -2.57
N GLY A 45 -18.96 6.51 -2.74
CA GLY A 45 -19.89 5.49 -3.23
C GLY A 45 -20.35 4.47 -2.19
N GLY A 46 -20.21 4.77 -0.90
CA GLY A 46 -20.60 3.86 0.18
C GLY A 46 -22.12 3.73 0.35
N ASP A 47 -22.57 2.53 0.74
CA ASP A 47 -23.97 2.27 1.08
C ASP A 47 -24.21 2.55 2.58
N LEU A 48 -24.97 3.60 2.86
CA LEU A 48 -25.29 4.01 4.24
C LEU A 48 -26.14 2.99 4.99
N ALA A 49 -26.91 2.15 4.29
CA ALA A 49 -27.71 1.13 4.95
C ALA A 49 -26.84 0.03 5.59
N GLY A 50 -25.63 -0.19 5.05
CA GLY A 50 -24.65 -1.12 5.60
C GLY A 50 -23.68 -0.50 6.61
N LEU A 51 -23.82 0.79 6.94
CA LEU A 51 -22.90 1.49 7.84
C LEU A 51 -23.52 1.66 9.23
N HIS A 52 -22.87 1.08 10.24
CA HIS A 52 -23.16 1.28 11.65
C HIS A 52 -22.06 2.12 12.28
N VAL A 53 -22.40 3.13 13.08
CA VAL A 53 -21.43 4.03 13.69
C VAL A 53 -21.59 3.98 15.21
N LEU A 54 -20.49 3.70 15.91
CA LEU A 54 -20.38 3.73 17.37
C LEU A 54 -19.44 4.87 17.77
N ARG A 55 -19.95 5.78 18.59
CA ARG A 55 -19.20 6.94 19.11
C ARG A 55 -19.23 6.99 20.62
N ASP A 56 -20.42 6.80 21.18
CA ASP A 56 -20.68 6.88 22.60
C ASP A 56 -21.23 5.56 23.13
N VAL A 57 -20.96 5.32 24.41
CA VAL A 57 -21.56 4.24 25.20
C VAL A 57 -22.34 4.83 26.37
N LYS A 58 -23.33 4.08 26.84
CA LYS A 58 -24.07 4.45 28.05
C LYS A 58 -23.28 4.04 29.30
N GLU A 59 -23.17 4.96 30.24
CA GLU A 59 -22.60 4.76 31.57
C GLU A 59 -23.64 5.20 32.61
N GLY A 60 -24.46 4.24 33.05
CA GLY A 60 -25.64 4.51 33.88
C GLY A 60 -26.65 5.40 33.15
N SER A 61 -26.91 6.58 33.70
CA SER A 61 -27.82 7.58 33.11
C SER A 61 -27.13 8.56 32.15
N LYS A 62 -25.80 8.52 32.03
CA LYS A 62 -25.02 9.42 31.17
C LYS A 62 -24.49 8.68 29.96
N THR A 63 -24.08 9.43 28.95
CA THR A 63 -23.29 8.94 27.83
C THR A 63 -21.86 9.47 27.93
N ARG A 64 -20.91 8.65 27.49
CA ARG A 64 -19.52 9.06 27.31
C ARG A 64 -18.97 8.50 26.00
N PRO A 65 -17.93 9.10 25.43
CA PRO A 65 -17.25 8.53 24.28
C PRO A 65 -16.80 7.09 24.56
N PHE A 66 -16.85 6.26 23.52
CA PHE A 66 -16.34 4.91 23.51
C PHE A 66 -14.84 4.93 23.81
N ASP A 67 -14.42 4.12 24.77
CA ASP A 67 -13.03 3.94 25.19
C ASP A 67 -12.63 2.51 24.85
N LEU A 68 -11.70 2.36 23.90
CA LEU A 68 -11.29 1.06 23.40
C LEU A 68 -10.71 0.15 24.48
N GLU A 69 -10.04 0.68 25.51
CA GLU A 69 -9.48 -0.14 26.58
C GLU A 69 -10.57 -0.65 27.53
N LYS A 70 -11.64 0.13 27.73
CA LYS A 70 -12.70 -0.19 28.70
C LYS A 70 -13.88 -0.95 28.09
N ASP A 71 -14.22 -0.64 26.85
CA ASP A 71 -15.52 -1.00 26.26
C ASP A 71 -15.41 -2.13 25.23
N LEU A 72 -14.19 -2.51 24.81
CA LEU A 72 -13.96 -3.57 23.82
C LEU A 72 -14.62 -4.90 24.22
N ALA A 73 -14.58 -5.25 25.50
CA ALA A 73 -15.21 -6.46 26.03
C ALA A 73 -16.74 -6.43 25.95
N GLY A 74 -17.36 -5.25 25.84
CA GLY A 74 -18.81 -5.09 25.75
C GLY A 74 -19.35 -5.06 24.31
N LEU A 75 -18.48 -5.18 23.29
CA LEU A 75 -18.90 -5.06 21.89
C LEU A 75 -19.61 -6.29 21.35
N ASP A 76 -19.52 -7.45 22.00
CA ASP A 76 -20.02 -8.72 21.47
C ASP A 76 -21.51 -8.65 21.10
N ALA A 77 -22.36 -8.16 22.01
CA ALA A 77 -23.79 -8.05 21.76
C ALA A 77 -24.15 -7.06 20.62
N LEU A 78 -23.36 -5.99 20.47
CA LEU A 78 -23.55 -5.04 19.36
C LEU A 78 -23.19 -5.70 18.02
N ILE A 79 -22.05 -6.40 17.98
CA ILE A 79 -21.56 -7.09 16.79
C ILE A 79 -22.54 -8.18 16.35
N GLU A 80 -23.03 -9.00 17.29
CA GLU A 80 -24.01 -10.06 17.02
C GLU A 80 -25.34 -9.52 16.49
N GLY A 81 -25.70 -8.28 16.86
CA GLY A 81 -26.88 -7.60 16.34
C GLY A 81 -26.76 -7.08 14.91
N ILE A 82 -25.54 -7.01 14.34
CA ILE A 82 -25.32 -6.51 12.99
C ILE A 82 -25.25 -7.69 12.02
N LYS A 83 -26.29 -7.81 11.19
CA LYS A 83 -26.34 -8.85 10.16
C LYS A 83 -25.28 -8.61 9.08
N ASP A 84 -24.59 -9.68 8.67
CA ASP A 84 -23.60 -9.69 7.60
C ASP A 84 -22.44 -8.69 7.82
N LEU A 85 -22.02 -8.52 9.09
CA LEU A 85 -20.86 -7.70 9.43
C LEU A 85 -19.58 -8.29 8.83
N ARG A 86 -18.88 -7.49 8.00
CA ARG A 86 -17.63 -7.89 7.33
C ARG A 86 -16.41 -7.14 7.83
N LEU A 87 -16.60 -5.92 8.33
CA LEU A 87 -15.50 -5.05 8.75
C LEU A 87 -15.87 -4.25 10.01
N ILE A 88 -14.96 -4.23 10.97
CA ILE A 88 -14.94 -3.26 12.06
C ILE A 88 -13.79 -2.29 11.76
N ALA A 89 -14.09 -1.01 11.57
CA ALA A 89 -13.12 0.05 11.35
C ALA A 89 -13.00 0.91 12.61
N ILE A 90 -11.77 1.21 13.05
CA ILE A 90 -11.51 1.97 14.28
C ILE A 90 -10.67 3.21 13.92
N ASP A 91 -11.25 4.40 14.07
CA ASP A 91 -10.59 5.70 13.87
C ASP A 91 -10.65 6.54 15.16
N SER A 92 -9.60 6.60 15.97
CA SER A 92 -8.27 6.00 15.80
C SER A 92 -7.88 5.20 17.03
N VAL A 93 -6.95 4.27 16.84
CA VAL A 93 -6.29 3.58 17.94
C VAL A 93 -5.10 4.40 18.39
N HIS A 94 -5.14 4.87 19.64
CA HIS A 94 -4.00 5.49 20.27
C HIS A 94 -3.02 4.40 20.70
N VAL A 95 -1.93 4.24 19.96
CA VAL A 95 -0.87 3.31 20.37
C VAL A 95 -0.09 3.98 21.50
N PRO A 96 -0.02 3.37 22.71
CA PRO A 96 0.71 3.94 23.83
C PRO A 96 2.12 4.35 23.42
N GLY A 97 2.41 5.65 23.49
CA GLY A 97 3.74 6.18 23.22
C GLY A 97 4.71 5.79 24.33
N GLY A 98 5.99 5.61 23.99
CA GLY A 98 7.04 5.34 24.96
C GLY A 98 8.15 4.44 24.41
N ARG A 99 9.34 4.52 25.00
CA ARG A 99 10.45 3.60 24.71
C ARG A 99 10.48 2.49 25.76
N GLY A 100 10.72 1.26 25.33
CA GLY A 100 10.96 0.12 26.22
C GLY A 100 9.83 -0.90 26.28
N ALA A 101 10.11 -2.02 26.94
CA ALA A 101 9.28 -3.23 26.89
C ALA A 101 7.86 -3.05 27.45
N ALA A 102 7.65 -2.15 28.41
CA ALA A 102 6.32 -1.94 29.01
C ALA A 102 5.32 -1.32 28.02
N ALA A 103 5.74 -0.29 27.27
CA ALA A 103 4.92 0.34 26.25
C ALA A 103 4.59 -0.64 25.11
N ALA A 104 5.60 -1.41 24.67
CA ALA A 104 5.42 -2.46 23.67
C ALA A 104 4.38 -3.51 24.13
N ARG A 105 4.51 -4.02 25.36
CA ARG A 105 3.55 -5.00 25.93
C ARG A 105 2.13 -4.45 26.01
N LYS A 106 1.94 -3.19 26.40
CA LYS A 106 0.60 -2.59 26.48
C LYS A 106 -0.05 -2.53 25.09
N ALA A 107 0.73 -2.12 24.09
CA ALA A 107 0.25 -2.06 22.72
C ALA A 107 0.00 -3.46 22.13
N ASP A 108 0.88 -4.44 22.37
CA ASP A 108 0.67 -5.84 21.99
C ASP A 108 -0.62 -6.39 22.60
N ALA A 109 -0.88 -6.15 23.90
CA ALA A 109 -2.09 -6.61 24.56
C ALA A 109 -3.38 -6.02 23.94
N LEU A 110 -3.34 -4.75 23.54
CA LEU A 110 -4.45 -4.12 22.83
C LEU A 110 -4.68 -4.78 21.46
N PHE A 111 -3.62 -4.96 20.67
CA PHE A 111 -3.73 -5.59 19.35
C PHE A 111 -4.13 -7.06 19.43
N GLU A 112 -3.69 -7.81 20.43
CA GLU A 112 -4.16 -9.19 20.69
C GLU A 112 -5.64 -9.23 21.07
N SER A 113 -6.12 -8.25 21.84
CA SER A 113 -7.55 -8.16 22.19
C SER A 113 -8.40 -7.89 20.94
N LEU A 114 -7.94 -7.02 20.04
CA LEU A 114 -8.57 -6.79 18.74
C LEU A 114 -8.53 -8.03 17.85
N ALA A 115 -7.40 -8.75 17.82
CA ALA A 115 -7.26 -9.99 17.07
C ALA A 115 -8.19 -11.08 17.62
N ALA A 116 -8.37 -11.17 18.93
CA ALA A 116 -9.30 -12.09 19.57
C ALA A 116 -10.76 -11.76 19.22
N LEU A 117 -11.14 -10.48 19.20
CA LEU A 117 -12.46 -10.03 18.74
C LEU A 117 -12.69 -10.44 17.28
N ALA A 118 -11.73 -10.15 16.40
CA ALA A 118 -11.77 -10.48 14.97
C ALA A 118 -11.98 -11.99 14.74
N ARG A 119 -11.22 -12.84 15.45
CA ARG A 119 -11.33 -14.30 15.37
C ARG A 119 -12.68 -14.81 15.87
N ARG A 120 -13.15 -14.30 17.01
CA ARG A 120 -14.39 -14.73 17.65
C ARG A 120 -15.61 -14.48 16.76
N HIS A 121 -15.63 -13.34 16.06
CA HIS A 121 -16.74 -12.92 15.21
C HIS A 121 -16.52 -13.17 13.72
N ASN A 122 -15.39 -13.79 13.34
CA ASN A 122 -15.00 -14.00 11.95
C ASN A 122 -15.12 -12.73 11.08
N VAL A 123 -14.61 -11.62 11.60
CA VAL A 123 -14.73 -10.28 10.99
C VAL A 123 -13.36 -9.66 10.80
N ALA A 124 -13.17 -8.88 9.73
CA ALA A 124 -11.96 -8.09 9.56
C ALA A 124 -11.95 -6.90 10.52
N VAL A 125 -10.80 -6.58 11.11
CA VAL A 125 -10.60 -5.38 11.92
C VAL A 125 -9.56 -4.48 11.24
N LEU A 126 -9.94 -3.26 10.91
CA LEU A 126 -9.07 -2.22 10.37
C LEU A 126 -8.91 -1.12 11.42
N ALA A 127 -7.68 -0.92 11.91
CA ALA A 127 -7.37 0.11 12.90
C ALA A 127 -6.47 1.19 12.31
N ILE A 128 -6.86 2.45 12.46
CA ILE A 128 -6.01 3.59 12.14
C ILE A 128 -5.18 3.90 13.38
N ALA A 129 -3.92 3.46 13.38
CA ALA A 129 -2.98 3.73 14.46
C ALA A 129 -2.38 5.13 14.30
N ARG A 130 -2.60 6.02 15.28
CA ARG A 130 -1.96 7.34 15.33
C ARG A 130 -0.86 7.34 16.38
N GLN A 131 0.36 7.70 16.01
CA GLN A 131 1.41 7.97 16.99
C GLN A 131 1.20 9.34 17.64
N SER A 132 1.48 9.40 18.94
CA SER A 132 1.56 10.65 19.70
C SER A 132 2.81 11.45 19.34
N GLY A 133 2.67 12.77 19.17
CA GLY A 133 3.79 13.70 19.02
C GLY A 133 4.33 13.88 17.59
N GLY A 134 3.69 13.30 16.57
CA GLY A 134 3.98 13.63 15.17
C GLY A 134 3.39 14.99 14.81
N ASP A 135 4.23 15.93 14.39
CA ASP A 135 3.76 17.15 13.73
C ASP A 135 3.26 16.76 12.33
N TYR A 136 1.94 16.81 12.14
CA TYR A 136 1.26 16.49 10.88
C TYR A 136 1.68 17.42 9.73
N LEU A 137 2.27 18.57 10.02
CA LEU A 137 2.85 19.48 9.04
C LEU A 137 4.31 19.13 8.72
N SER A 138 5.02 18.42 9.60
CA SER A 138 6.48 18.28 9.51
C SER A 138 6.98 17.39 8.37
N ARG A 139 6.11 16.67 7.64
CA ARG A 139 6.47 15.68 6.59
C ARG A 139 7.60 14.72 7.00
N LYS A 140 7.86 14.55 8.31
CA LYS A 140 8.94 13.69 8.80
C LYS A 140 8.45 12.26 8.77
N PRO A 141 9.16 11.36 8.07
CA PRO A 141 8.74 9.96 7.94
C PRO A 141 8.70 9.28 9.30
N ILE A 142 7.67 8.46 9.51
CA ILE A 142 7.49 7.75 10.77
C ILE A 142 8.48 6.59 10.83
N SER A 143 9.24 6.47 11.93
CA SER A 143 10.14 5.33 12.12
C SER A 143 9.35 4.05 12.40
N PHE A 144 9.28 3.18 11.40
CA PHE A 144 8.56 1.90 11.44
C PHE A 144 9.00 0.97 12.59
N GLY A 145 10.20 1.14 13.14
CA GLY A 145 10.74 0.28 14.22
C GLY A 145 10.09 0.49 15.58
N ALA A 146 9.20 1.48 15.72
CA ALA A 146 8.51 1.79 16.97
C ALA A 146 7.06 1.27 17.03
N LEU A 147 6.56 0.60 15.98
CA LEU A 147 5.18 0.12 15.92
C LEU A 147 5.11 -1.38 16.28
N PRO A 148 4.32 -1.76 17.30
CA PRO A 148 4.07 -3.16 17.61
C PRO A 148 3.08 -3.72 16.59
N LEU A 149 3.60 -4.38 15.56
CA LEU A 149 2.83 -4.99 14.46
C LEU A 149 2.68 -6.52 14.63
N THR A 150 2.90 -7.03 15.83
CA THR A 150 2.93 -8.46 16.16
C THR A 150 1.62 -9.15 15.79
N ALA A 151 0.49 -8.67 16.30
CA ALA A 151 -0.83 -9.27 16.04
C ALA A 151 -1.44 -8.90 14.68
N ALA A 152 -0.94 -7.85 14.02
CA ALA A 152 -1.45 -7.40 12.73
C ALA A 152 -1.10 -8.39 11.61
N ARG A 153 -2.08 -8.87 10.84
CA ARG A 153 -1.83 -9.74 9.67
C ARG A 153 -1.31 -8.98 8.46
N ALA A 154 -1.77 -7.75 8.30
CA ALA A 154 -1.24 -6.79 7.34
C ALA A 154 -1.15 -5.42 8.02
N ALA A 155 -0.14 -4.65 7.65
CA ALA A 155 0.05 -3.29 8.11
C ALA A 155 0.55 -2.43 6.96
N PHE A 156 0.01 -1.22 6.88
CA PHE A 156 0.33 -0.25 5.84
C PHE A 156 0.69 1.09 6.47
N LEU A 157 1.54 1.84 5.79
CA LEU A 157 1.90 3.21 6.13
C LEU A 157 1.44 4.12 5.00
N VAL A 158 0.88 5.28 5.36
CA VAL A 158 0.60 6.34 4.40
C VAL A 158 1.74 7.34 4.47
N GLU A 159 2.42 7.56 3.34
CA GLU A 159 3.48 8.56 3.18
C GLU A 159 3.18 9.48 2.00
N PHE A 160 3.86 10.62 1.94
CA PHE A 160 3.81 11.47 0.75
C PHE A 160 4.59 10.85 -0.41
N ASP A 161 4.07 10.98 -1.62
CA ASP A 161 4.84 10.68 -2.82
C ASP A 161 5.73 11.90 -3.16
N PRO A 162 7.08 11.80 -3.09
CA PRO A 162 7.95 12.91 -3.48
C PRO A 162 7.92 13.18 -4.99
N ALA A 163 7.39 12.26 -5.80
CA ALA A 163 7.31 12.41 -7.25
C ALA A 163 6.01 13.10 -7.71
N VAL A 164 5.00 13.20 -6.86
CA VAL A 164 3.68 13.75 -7.20
C VAL A 164 3.27 14.77 -6.15
N GLU A 165 3.03 16.01 -6.58
CA GLU A 165 2.54 17.04 -5.66
C GLU A 165 1.17 16.62 -5.10
N ASN A 166 1.02 16.64 -3.77
CA ASN A 166 -0.17 16.14 -3.07
C ASN A 166 -0.50 14.65 -3.34
N GLY A 167 0.47 13.88 -3.85
CA GLY A 167 0.38 12.44 -3.98
C GLY A 167 0.74 11.73 -2.67
N TYR A 168 0.16 10.56 -2.48
CA TYR A 168 0.37 9.70 -1.33
C TYR A 168 0.68 8.27 -1.76
N LEU A 169 1.46 7.58 -0.95
CA LEU A 169 1.80 6.17 -1.10
C LEU A 169 1.23 5.40 0.09
N LEU A 170 0.52 4.32 -0.20
CA LEU A 170 0.12 3.31 0.77
C LEU A 170 1.10 2.13 0.71
N LEU A 171 2.08 2.18 1.60
CA LEU A 171 3.23 1.29 1.64
C LEU A 171 2.93 0.07 2.50
N GLN A 172 3.13 -1.12 1.95
CA GLN A 172 3.02 -2.36 2.71
C GLN A 172 4.25 -2.53 3.63
N VAL A 173 4.04 -2.55 4.94
CA VAL A 173 5.13 -2.72 5.93
C VAL A 173 5.16 -4.13 6.52
N LYS A 174 4.01 -4.80 6.51
CA LYS A 174 3.82 -6.20 6.87
C LYS A 174 2.66 -6.76 6.07
N ASN A 175 2.78 -7.97 5.55
CA ASN A 175 1.66 -8.72 5.00
C ASN A 175 1.95 -10.21 5.10
N GLU A 176 1.13 -10.90 5.89
CA GLU A 176 1.16 -12.37 6.06
C GLU A 176 0.13 -13.06 5.15
N LEU A 177 -0.74 -12.29 4.49
CA LEU A 177 -1.88 -12.79 3.72
C LEU A 177 -1.61 -12.84 2.21
N ALA A 178 -0.60 -12.13 1.72
CA ALA A 178 -0.27 -12.06 0.30
C ALA A 178 1.22 -11.73 0.08
N LEU A 179 1.69 -12.00 -1.14
CA LEU A 179 3.00 -11.57 -1.62
C LEU A 179 3.05 -10.04 -1.72
N ASP A 180 4.26 -9.48 -1.67
CA ASP A 180 4.48 -8.08 -1.98
C ASP A 180 4.17 -7.82 -3.47
N ALA A 181 3.01 -7.22 -3.72
CA ALA A 181 2.52 -6.90 -5.05
C ALA A 181 2.84 -5.46 -5.48
N GLY A 182 3.63 -4.72 -4.69
CA GLY A 182 3.95 -3.32 -4.92
C GLY A 182 3.09 -2.35 -4.10
N THR A 183 3.37 -1.06 -4.30
CA THR A 183 2.80 0.05 -3.55
C THR A 183 1.60 0.65 -4.29
N LEU A 184 0.53 0.95 -3.55
CA LEU A 184 -0.59 1.72 -4.08
C LEU A 184 -0.28 3.22 -3.95
N ALA A 185 -0.41 3.96 -5.05
CA ALA A 185 -0.39 5.41 -5.03
C ALA A 185 -1.82 5.95 -5.08
N PHE A 186 -2.07 7.07 -4.41
CA PHE A 186 -3.34 7.75 -4.44
C PHE A 186 -3.22 9.25 -4.22
N GLU A 187 -4.24 9.97 -4.64
CA GLU A 187 -4.42 11.40 -4.40
C GLU A 187 -5.74 11.62 -3.64
N ILE A 188 -5.84 12.77 -2.97
CA ILE A 188 -7.11 13.26 -2.42
C ILE A 188 -7.62 14.33 -3.36
N VAL A 189 -8.63 13.98 -4.16
CA VAL A 189 -9.19 14.86 -5.20
C VAL A 189 -10.48 15.49 -4.72
N ALA A 190 -10.74 16.73 -5.15
CA ALA A 190 -12.01 17.39 -4.90
C ALA A 190 -13.14 16.65 -5.64
N GLY A 191 -14.14 16.16 -4.92
CA GLY A 191 -15.39 15.66 -5.49
C GLY A 191 -16.51 16.70 -5.36
N GLU A 192 -17.65 16.44 -6.01
CA GLU A 192 -18.78 17.37 -6.03
C GLU A 192 -19.29 17.79 -4.65
N ARG A 193 -19.32 16.84 -3.70
CA ARG A 193 -19.86 17.06 -2.34
C ARG A 193 -18.81 16.97 -1.25
N ALA A 194 -17.74 16.22 -1.49
CA ALA A 194 -16.63 16.03 -0.58
C ALA A 194 -15.41 15.51 -1.35
N ALA A 195 -14.22 15.72 -0.79
CA ALA A 195 -13.01 15.11 -1.33
C ALA A 195 -13.04 13.58 -1.21
N VAL A 196 -12.51 12.89 -2.22
CA VAL A 196 -12.45 11.43 -2.31
C VAL A 196 -11.02 10.97 -2.60
N VAL A 197 -10.74 9.71 -2.26
CA VAL A 197 -9.46 9.07 -2.59
C VAL A 197 -9.53 8.59 -4.04
N SER A 198 -8.55 8.99 -4.85
CA SER A 198 -8.36 8.50 -6.20
C SER A 198 -7.08 7.68 -6.26
N PHE A 199 -7.22 6.36 -6.44
CA PHE A 199 -6.06 5.47 -6.59
C PHE A 199 -5.55 5.47 -8.03
N GLY A 200 -4.25 5.28 -8.20
CA GLY A 200 -3.66 4.97 -9.50
C GLY A 200 -4.22 3.67 -10.09
N THR A 201 -4.09 3.52 -11.41
CA THR A 201 -4.56 2.33 -12.14
C THR A 201 -3.64 1.12 -11.97
N LEU A 202 -2.36 1.35 -11.64
CA LEU A 202 -1.34 0.33 -11.46
C LEU A 202 -0.61 0.53 -10.13
N LYS A 203 -0.12 -0.58 -9.58
CA LYS A 203 0.79 -0.55 -8.43
C LYS A 203 2.19 -0.11 -8.88
N ILE A 204 2.87 0.67 -8.04
CA ILE A 204 4.25 1.09 -8.27
C ILE A 204 5.18 0.05 -7.64
N PRO A 205 6.21 -0.45 -8.35
CA PRO A 205 7.23 -1.33 -7.78
C PRO A 205 8.21 -0.53 -6.91
N THR A 206 7.71 0.03 -5.83
CA THR A 206 8.50 0.73 -4.80
C THR A 206 8.30 0.01 -3.48
N THR A 207 9.39 -0.38 -2.82
CA THR A 207 9.34 -0.97 -1.46
C THR A 207 9.52 0.11 -0.39
N PRO A 208 9.05 -0.10 0.86
CA PRO A 208 9.34 0.83 1.96
C PRO A 208 10.84 1.01 2.22
N ARG A 209 11.65 -0.02 1.95
CA ARG A 209 13.11 0.05 2.06
C ARG A 209 13.70 1.00 1.02
N GLU A 210 13.21 0.93 -0.21
CA GLU A 210 13.57 1.89 -1.25
C GLU A 210 13.11 3.29 -0.88
N LEU A 211 11.92 3.46 -0.29
CA LEU A 211 11.47 4.77 0.19
C LEU A 211 12.34 5.34 1.32
N ARG A 212 12.71 4.55 2.34
CA ARG A 212 13.64 5.05 3.37
C ARG A 212 15.03 5.37 2.83
N ALA A 213 15.51 4.58 1.86
CA ALA A 213 16.73 4.92 1.15
C ALA A 213 16.59 6.25 0.37
N ARG A 214 15.36 6.67 0.05
CA ARG A 214 15.01 7.99 -0.52
C ARG A 214 14.85 9.11 0.52
N GLU A 215 15.07 8.87 1.82
CA GLU A 215 14.86 9.88 2.88
C GLU A 215 16.13 10.16 3.71
N ALA A 216 17.27 9.55 3.34
CA ALA A 216 18.53 9.74 4.05
C ALA A 216 19.02 11.21 3.97
N PRO A 217 19.61 11.77 5.04
CA PRO A 217 20.13 13.14 5.04
C PRO A 217 21.15 13.36 3.90
N GLY A 218 20.92 14.40 3.07
CA GLY A 218 21.72 14.71 1.88
C GLY A 218 21.00 14.44 0.53
N PHE A 219 19.77 13.92 0.56
CA PHE A 219 19.06 13.38 -0.62
C PHE A 219 18.13 14.37 -1.36
N ASN A 220 17.60 15.40 -0.68
CA ASN A 220 16.45 16.16 -1.20
C ASN A 220 16.75 17.16 -2.33
N SER A 221 17.93 17.78 -2.40
CA SER A 221 18.22 18.78 -3.45
C SER A 221 18.66 18.13 -4.76
N ALA A 222 19.68 17.26 -4.71
CA ALA A 222 20.24 16.60 -5.90
C ALA A 222 19.23 15.69 -6.63
N LYS A 223 18.28 15.08 -5.89
CA LYS A 223 17.21 14.31 -6.52
C LYS A 223 16.11 15.18 -7.10
N ALA A 224 15.69 16.25 -6.43
CA ALA A 224 14.68 17.15 -6.98
C ALA A 224 15.16 17.73 -8.33
N GLU A 225 16.44 18.13 -8.39
CA GLU A 225 17.08 18.58 -9.61
C GLU A 225 17.15 17.48 -10.68
N ALA A 226 17.48 16.23 -10.29
CA ALA A 226 17.47 15.08 -11.21
C ALA A 226 16.06 14.70 -11.71
N ILE A 227 15.01 14.89 -10.89
CA ILE A 227 13.61 14.67 -11.29
C ILE A 227 13.18 15.72 -12.31
N GLU A 228 13.39 17.00 -12.01
CA GLU A 228 13.07 18.10 -12.93
C GLU A 228 13.84 17.94 -14.25
N PHE A 229 15.11 17.56 -14.16
CA PHE A 229 15.92 17.22 -15.31
C PHE A 229 15.30 16.11 -16.17
N LEU A 230 14.97 14.96 -15.58
CA LEU A 230 14.41 13.84 -16.34
C LEU A 230 12.98 14.11 -16.83
N ARG A 231 12.16 14.87 -16.10
CA ARG A 231 10.83 15.32 -16.58
C ARG A 231 10.96 16.16 -17.84
N GLY A 232 11.86 17.15 -17.83
CA GLY A 232 12.12 17.97 -19.01
C GLY A 232 12.69 17.14 -20.17
N LEU A 233 13.58 16.19 -19.87
CA LEU A 233 14.21 15.35 -20.88
C LEU A 233 13.22 14.38 -21.55
N PHE A 234 12.20 13.90 -20.82
CA PHE A 234 11.16 12.98 -21.31
C PHE A 234 9.82 13.67 -21.59
N ALA A 235 9.81 15.01 -21.74
CA ALA A 235 8.59 15.76 -22.04
C ALA A 235 7.99 15.36 -23.41
N ASP A 236 8.85 15.29 -24.44
CA ASP A 236 8.48 14.90 -25.80
C ASP A 236 8.91 13.45 -26.15
N PRO A 237 10.15 12.99 -25.85
CA PRO A 237 10.56 11.66 -26.27
C PRO A 237 9.99 10.58 -25.35
N LEU A 238 9.44 9.52 -25.98
CA LEU A 238 8.92 8.34 -25.29
C LEU A 238 10.03 7.40 -24.78
N GLN A 239 11.22 7.45 -25.39
CA GLN A 239 12.40 6.69 -24.99
C GLN A 239 13.69 7.43 -25.34
N LEU A 240 14.75 7.21 -24.56
CA LEU A 240 16.09 7.75 -24.80
C LEU A 240 17.18 6.74 -24.45
N LYS A 241 18.30 6.77 -25.17
CA LYS A 241 19.45 5.91 -24.88
C LYS A 241 20.17 6.40 -23.64
N VAL A 242 20.67 5.47 -22.82
CA VAL A 242 21.43 5.81 -21.59
C VAL A 242 22.60 6.75 -21.90
N ARG A 243 23.24 6.62 -23.07
CA ARG A 243 24.32 7.52 -23.50
C ARG A 243 23.86 8.97 -23.70
N GLU A 244 22.67 9.19 -24.25
CA GLU A 244 22.10 10.52 -24.48
C GLU A 244 21.72 11.17 -23.14
N ILE A 245 21.11 10.39 -22.25
CA ILE A 245 20.78 10.83 -20.89
C ILE A 245 22.05 11.20 -20.12
N GLU A 246 23.11 10.40 -20.23
CA GLU A 246 24.42 10.69 -19.63
C GLU A 246 25.04 11.98 -20.16
N GLN A 247 24.95 12.23 -21.48
CA GLN A 247 25.51 13.42 -22.10
C GLN A 247 24.81 14.69 -21.59
N GLU A 248 23.48 14.69 -21.58
CA GLU A 248 22.72 15.85 -21.12
C GLU A 248 22.87 16.05 -19.59
N ALA A 249 22.90 14.98 -18.81
CA ALA A 249 23.15 15.07 -17.37
C ALA A 249 24.55 15.65 -17.06
N ARG A 250 25.58 15.35 -17.86
CA ARG A 250 26.91 15.98 -17.73
C ARG A 250 26.87 17.46 -18.09
N ALA A 251 26.13 17.83 -19.14
CA ALA A 251 25.99 19.24 -19.54
C ALA A 251 25.35 20.09 -18.44
N ARG A 252 24.50 19.50 -17.60
CA ARG A 252 23.87 20.15 -16.44
C ARG A 252 24.62 19.97 -15.11
N GLY A 253 25.80 19.35 -15.11
CA GLY A 253 26.58 19.13 -13.89
C GLY A 253 26.01 18.07 -12.94
N LEU A 254 25.02 17.28 -13.37
CA LEU A 254 24.43 16.19 -12.59
C LEU A 254 25.28 14.91 -12.61
N LEU A 255 26.26 14.83 -13.51
CA LEU A 255 27.23 13.75 -13.65
C LEU A 255 28.65 14.30 -13.81
N SER A 256 29.61 13.69 -13.11
CA SER A 256 31.03 13.96 -13.35
C SER A 256 31.47 13.42 -14.73
N ALA A 257 32.56 13.98 -15.29
CA ALA A 257 33.02 13.70 -16.66
C ALA A 257 33.12 12.20 -17.02
N ASN A 258 33.58 11.37 -16.08
CA ASN A 258 33.76 9.92 -16.28
C ASN A 258 32.81 9.05 -15.44
N GLN A 259 31.84 9.67 -14.76
CA GLN A 259 30.87 8.92 -13.97
C GLN A 259 29.81 8.32 -14.92
N PRO A 260 29.59 7.00 -14.88
CA PRO A 260 28.48 6.40 -15.60
C PRO A 260 27.18 6.68 -14.84
N LEU A 261 26.07 6.80 -15.57
CA LEU A 261 24.76 7.07 -14.99
C LEU A 261 24.32 5.95 -14.02
N SER A 262 24.78 4.71 -14.25
CA SER A 262 24.56 3.59 -13.34
C SER A 262 25.17 3.82 -11.94
N GLN A 263 26.16 4.70 -11.82
CA GLN A 263 26.79 5.06 -10.55
C GLN A 263 26.24 6.38 -9.97
N CYS A 264 25.41 7.12 -10.71
CA CYS A 264 24.74 8.30 -10.17
C CYS A 264 23.42 7.90 -9.50
N ARG A 265 23.44 7.92 -8.16
CA ARG A 265 22.26 7.53 -7.37
C ARG A 265 21.06 8.45 -7.60
N ALA A 266 21.27 9.77 -7.70
CA ALA A 266 20.19 10.74 -7.90
C ALA A 266 19.42 10.50 -9.21
N LEU A 267 20.11 10.26 -10.33
CA LEU A 267 19.48 9.97 -11.63
C LEU A 267 18.79 8.60 -11.66
N ARG A 268 19.40 7.57 -11.05
CA ARG A 268 18.74 6.25 -10.92
C ARG A 268 17.46 6.33 -10.10
N ASP A 269 17.48 7.14 -9.05
CA ASP A 269 16.33 7.31 -8.16
C ASP A 269 15.26 8.21 -8.78
N ALA A 270 15.66 9.21 -9.59
CA ALA A 270 14.75 10.04 -10.37
C ALA A 270 14.06 9.23 -11.48
N ARG A 271 14.78 8.31 -12.16
CA ARG A 271 14.17 7.36 -13.11
C ARG A 271 13.04 6.56 -12.47
N LEU A 272 13.32 5.97 -11.31
CA LEU A 272 12.34 5.19 -10.56
C LEU A 272 11.15 6.04 -10.13
N ALA A 273 11.40 7.28 -9.72
CA ALA A 273 10.36 8.24 -9.35
C ALA A 273 9.42 8.59 -10.53
N LEU A 274 9.95 8.62 -11.75
CA LEU A 274 9.17 8.89 -12.96
C LEU A 274 8.56 7.63 -13.60
N GLY A 275 8.70 6.45 -12.98
CA GLY A 275 8.17 5.20 -13.53
C GLY A 275 8.83 4.77 -14.85
N LEU A 276 10.00 5.32 -15.19
CA LEU A 276 10.72 4.97 -16.41
C LEU A 276 11.31 3.56 -16.31
N VAL A 277 11.04 2.73 -17.30
CA VAL A 277 11.53 1.36 -17.40
C VAL A 277 12.87 1.32 -18.14
N VAL A 278 13.66 0.28 -17.89
CA VAL A 278 14.95 0.07 -18.56
C VAL A 278 14.78 -1.12 -19.50
N THR A 279 14.89 -0.87 -20.80
CA THR A 279 14.82 -1.91 -21.83
C THR A 279 16.12 -1.92 -22.63
N ARG A 280 16.35 -2.99 -23.37
CA ARG A 280 17.52 -3.13 -24.25
C ARG A 280 17.04 -3.14 -25.68
N GLU A 281 17.42 -2.11 -26.43
CA GLU A 281 17.11 -1.98 -27.85
C GLU A 281 18.22 -2.69 -28.66
N GLY A 282 17.85 -3.68 -29.48
CA GLY A 282 18.76 -4.43 -30.36
C GLY A 282 19.57 -5.55 -29.70
N PHE A 283 20.08 -6.47 -30.54
CA PHE A 283 20.86 -7.65 -30.13
C PHE A 283 22.35 -7.53 -30.49
N GLY A 284 23.22 -8.21 -29.72
CA GLY A 284 24.67 -8.27 -30.00
C GLY A 284 25.44 -6.98 -29.72
N ARG A 285 26.53 -6.73 -30.48
CA ARG A 285 27.43 -5.57 -30.30
C ARG A 285 26.77 -4.21 -30.61
N GLY A 286 25.61 -4.20 -31.25
CA GLY A 286 24.83 -2.99 -31.54
C GLY A 286 23.76 -2.64 -30.51
N GLY A 287 23.53 -3.50 -29.50
CA GLY A 287 22.47 -3.28 -28.53
C GLY A 287 22.77 -2.13 -27.54
N ALA A 288 21.77 -1.29 -27.28
CA ALA A 288 21.85 -0.17 -26.35
C ALA A 288 20.84 -0.30 -25.21
N TRP A 289 21.23 0.12 -24.02
CA TRP A 289 20.28 0.29 -22.92
C TRP A 289 19.52 1.60 -23.11
N VAL A 290 18.20 1.54 -23.03
CA VAL A 290 17.31 2.69 -23.14
C VAL A 290 16.46 2.82 -21.89
N TRP A 291 16.12 4.06 -21.55
CA TRP A 291 15.08 4.35 -20.57
C TRP A 291 13.84 4.77 -21.35
N ALA A 292 12.70 4.19 -21.01
CA ALA A 292 11.46 4.37 -21.74
C ALA A 292 10.30 4.63 -20.78
N ARG A 293 9.29 5.39 -21.25
CA ARG A 293 8.00 5.47 -20.56
C ARG A 293 7.30 4.10 -20.65
N PRO A 294 6.47 3.71 -19.66
CA PRO A 294 5.75 2.45 -19.70
C PRO A 294 4.99 2.22 -21.01
N GLU A 295 4.36 3.28 -21.54
CA GLU A 295 3.63 3.31 -22.82
C GLU A 295 4.48 2.88 -24.04
N ALA A 296 5.78 3.17 -24.02
CA ALA A 296 6.69 2.85 -25.12
C ALA A 296 7.23 1.42 -25.04
N ALA A 297 7.36 0.88 -23.82
CA ALA A 297 7.84 -0.47 -23.60
C ALA A 297 6.78 -1.55 -23.95
N GLU A 298 5.50 -1.19 -23.94
CA GLU A 298 4.41 -2.05 -24.43
C GLU A 298 4.36 -2.11 -25.97
N ALA A 299 4.70 -1.02 -26.66
CA ALA A 299 4.67 -0.97 -28.13
C ALA A 299 5.73 -1.89 -28.79
N ASP A 300 6.94 -1.97 -28.21
CA ASP A 300 8.08 -2.74 -28.75
C ASP A 300 7.93 -4.27 -28.56
N GLN A 301 7.03 -4.73 -27.69
CA GLN A 301 6.74 -6.16 -27.52
C GLN A 301 5.77 -6.73 -28.56
N THR A 302 5.14 -5.89 -29.38
CA THR A 302 4.16 -6.29 -30.39
C THR A 302 4.79 -6.75 -31.72
N GLU A 303 6.09 -6.55 -31.91
CA GLU A 303 6.84 -6.89 -33.15
C GLU A 303 7.89 -7.99 -32.97
N MET A 304 7.67 -8.97 -32.09
CA MET A 304 8.47 -10.21 -32.11
C MET A 304 7.79 -11.28 -32.98
N PRO A 305 8.44 -11.80 -34.05
CA PRO A 305 7.94 -13.00 -34.71
C PRO A 305 8.03 -14.17 -33.73
N ALA A 306 6.94 -14.93 -33.63
CA ALA A 306 6.84 -16.11 -32.77
C ALA A 306 7.99 -17.08 -33.06
N VAL A 307 8.96 -17.17 -32.13
CA VAL A 307 9.90 -18.29 -32.10
C VAL A 307 9.14 -19.48 -31.53
N THR A 308 8.59 -20.30 -32.44
CA THR A 308 8.00 -21.58 -32.08
C THR A 308 9.10 -22.55 -31.65
N SER A 309 9.32 -22.68 -30.35
CA SER A 309 9.98 -23.86 -29.80
C SER A 309 9.06 -25.08 -29.98
N PRO A 310 9.57 -26.25 -30.39
CA PRO A 310 8.75 -27.44 -30.54
C PRO A 310 8.16 -27.87 -29.19
N PRO A 311 6.94 -28.45 -29.17
CA PRO A 311 6.23 -28.78 -27.95
C PRO A 311 7.01 -29.82 -27.13
N ILE A 312 7.25 -29.50 -25.85
CA ILE A 312 7.74 -30.43 -24.85
C ILE A 312 6.64 -31.47 -24.61
N GLN A 313 6.86 -32.71 -25.04
CA GLN A 313 5.98 -33.82 -24.66
C GLN A 313 6.21 -34.15 -23.17
N PRO A 314 5.17 -34.13 -22.32
CA PRO A 314 5.31 -34.55 -20.94
C PRO A 314 5.55 -36.06 -20.88
N ALA A 315 6.57 -36.48 -20.13
CA ALA A 315 6.77 -37.87 -19.79
C ALA A 315 5.59 -38.39 -18.95
N PRO A 316 5.18 -39.67 -19.10
CA PRO A 316 4.05 -40.23 -18.37
C PRO A 316 4.34 -40.26 -16.86
N VAL A 317 3.45 -39.65 -16.08
CA VAL A 317 3.43 -39.68 -14.62
C VAL A 317 3.06 -41.10 -14.18
N GLN A 318 3.98 -41.81 -13.53
CA GLN A 318 3.64 -43.02 -12.79
C GLN A 318 2.93 -42.62 -11.50
N ILE A 319 1.60 -42.77 -11.50
CA ILE A 319 0.78 -42.63 -10.30
C ILE A 319 0.86 -43.95 -9.54
N GLN A 320 1.66 -44.00 -8.47
CA GLN A 320 1.53 -45.06 -7.47
C GLN A 320 0.30 -44.76 -6.61
N THR A 321 -0.73 -45.58 -6.74
CA THR A 321 -1.91 -45.57 -5.87
C THR A 321 -1.55 -46.01 -4.46
N THR A 322 -2.15 -45.34 -3.47
CA THR A 322 -1.99 -45.50 -2.01
C THR A 322 -2.41 -46.86 -1.41
N ALA A 323 -2.43 -47.93 -2.20
CA ALA A 323 -2.70 -49.29 -1.74
C ALA A 323 -1.43 -50.12 -1.44
N GLU A 324 -0.22 -49.66 -1.81
CA GLU A 324 1.03 -50.44 -1.62
C GLU A 324 1.85 -50.05 -0.38
N LEU A 325 1.41 -49.07 0.43
CA LEU A 325 2.13 -48.63 1.63
C LEU A 325 1.78 -49.40 2.93
N ASN A 326 0.90 -50.41 2.87
CA ASN A 326 0.47 -51.19 4.05
C ASN A 326 0.77 -52.70 4.01
N ALA A 327 1.67 -53.16 3.13
CA ALA A 327 2.08 -54.58 3.07
C ALA A 327 3.52 -54.84 3.58
N GLY A 328 4.08 -53.92 4.39
CA GLY A 328 5.47 -53.98 4.87
C GLY A 328 5.64 -54.08 6.40
N ARG A 329 4.65 -54.61 7.13
CA ARG A 329 4.76 -54.92 8.56
C ARG A 329 4.16 -56.29 8.84
N HIS A 330 4.89 -57.33 8.47
CA HIS A 330 4.94 -58.62 9.18
C HIS A 330 6.10 -59.42 8.57
N LEU A 331 7.25 -59.36 9.25
CA LEU A 331 8.19 -60.44 9.59
C LEU A 331 9.37 -59.82 10.33
#